data_AF-A0A1Z9RJG7-F1
#
_entry.id   AF-A0A1Z9RJG7-F1
#
_cell.length_a   1.000
_cell.length_b   1.000
_cell.length_c   1.000
_cell.angle_alpha   90.00
_cell.angle_beta   90.00
_cell.angle_gamma   90.00
#
_symmetry.space_group_name_H-M   'P 1'
#
loop_
_entity.id
_entity.type
_entity.pdbx_description
1 polymer ?
#
loop_
_entity_poly.entity_id
_entity_poly.type
_entity_poly.pdbx_seq_one_letter_code
_entity_poly.pdbx_strand_id
1 'polypeptide(L)'
;MLSNDFKYGVTVYKKTNCMGCHSWHGKGGGGYGAGVSLRTTELDRESIVEIIKCGKPGSGMPYFYRKSYVKEKCYDTLLEDYEGEDIRPISSKKFINDRQIQALADFIIINFKNKKLTKDYCEKFFEVGSKVCSKL
;
A
#
# COMPACT_ATOMS: atom_id res chain seq x y z
N MET A 1 -2.85 -18.69 -5.22
CA MET A 1 -3.12 -17.89 -4.01
C MET A 1 -4.32 -18.48 -3.33
N LEU A 2 -4.23 -18.84 -2.05
CA LEU A 2 -5.40 -19.31 -1.31
C LEU A 2 -6.35 -18.12 -1.11
N SER A 3 -7.66 -18.36 -1.16
CA SER A 3 -8.67 -17.29 -0.99
C SER A 3 -8.51 -16.53 0.34
N ASN A 4 -7.94 -17.19 1.36
CA ASN A 4 -7.63 -16.61 2.66
C ASN A 4 -6.53 -15.53 2.58
N ASP A 5 -5.49 -15.74 1.77
CA ASP A 5 -4.38 -14.78 1.62
C ASP A 5 -4.87 -13.49 0.94
N PHE A 6 -5.75 -13.63 -0.06
CA PHE A 6 -6.34 -12.47 -0.74
C PHE A 6 -7.18 -11.64 0.24
N LYS A 7 -8.08 -12.29 1.00
CA LYS A 7 -8.93 -11.61 1.98
C LYS A 7 -8.09 -10.90 3.03
N TYR A 8 -7.03 -11.55 3.53
CA TYR A 8 -6.13 -10.96 4.50
C TYR A 8 -5.41 -9.72 3.94
N GLY A 9 -4.90 -9.79 2.71
CA GLY A 9 -4.30 -8.65 2.01
C GLY A 9 -5.27 -7.47 1.84
N VAL A 10 -6.51 -7.73 1.43
CA VAL A 10 -7.58 -6.71 1.32
C VAL A 10 -7.87 -6.07 2.69
N THR A 11 -7.95 -6.88 3.76
CA THR A 11 -8.16 -6.36 5.12
C THR A 11 -7.04 -5.41 5.52
N VAL A 12 -5.78 -5.76 5.25
CA VAL A 12 -4.65 -4.88 5.56
C VAL A 12 -4.71 -3.62 4.70
N TYR A 13 -4.92 -3.74 3.39
CA TYR A 13 -5.02 -2.60 2.44
C TYR A 13 -6.08 -1.57 2.84
N LYS A 14 -7.24 -2.04 3.32
CA LYS A 14 -8.31 -1.19 3.86
C LYS A 14 -7.93 -0.59 5.22
N LYS A 15 -7.40 -1.40 6.14
CA LYS A 15 -7.00 -0.97 7.50
C LYS A 15 -5.96 0.17 7.48
N THR A 16 -5.00 0.11 6.58
CA THR A 16 -3.94 1.12 6.42
C THR A 16 -4.33 2.28 5.51
N ASN A 17 -5.57 2.31 5.02
CA ASN A 17 -6.10 3.33 4.11
C ASN A 17 -5.25 3.53 2.84
N CYS A 18 -4.62 2.48 2.31
CA CYS A 18 -3.87 2.55 1.05
C CYS A 18 -4.77 3.03 -0.10
N MET A 19 -6.04 2.64 -0.06
CA MET A 19 -7.04 3.07 -1.05
C MET A 19 -7.37 4.56 -1.02
N GLY A 20 -7.03 5.29 0.05
CA GLY A 20 -7.19 6.75 0.09
C GLY A 20 -6.34 7.46 -0.97
N CYS A 21 -5.18 6.90 -1.30
CA CYS A 21 -4.27 7.44 -2.31
C CYS A 21 -4.26 6.59 -3.60
N HIS A 22 -4.32 5.26 -3.47
CA HIS A 22 -4.16 4.33 -4.60
C HIS A 22 -5.49 3.78 -5.16
N SER A 23 -6.62 4.18 -4.56
CA SER A 23 -7.98 3.68 -4.84
C SER A 23 -8.16 2.19 -4.54
N TRP A 24 -9.40 1.71 -4.51
CA TRP A 24 -9.69 0.28 -4.27
C TRP A 24 -9.17 -0.64 -5.39
N HIS A 25 -9.09 -0.12 -6.62
CA HIS A 25 -8.61 -0.85 -7.79
C HIS A 25 -7.12 -0.67 -8.04
N GLY A 26 -6.37 0.05 -7.19
CA GLY A 26 -4.92 0.22 -7.34
C GLY A 26 -4.48 1.03 -8.56
N LYS A 27 -5.38 1.83 -9.17
CA LYS A 27 -5.00 2.67 -10.35
C LYS A 27 -4.45 4.03 -9.91
N GLY A 28 -4.52 4.37 -8.63
CA GLY A 28 -4.21 5.72 -8.19
C GLY A 28 -5.19 6.76 -8.74
N GLY A 29 -4.89 8.02 -8.46
CA GLY A 29 -5.67 9.17 -8.94
C GLY A 29 -6.98 9.46 -8.17
N GLY A 30 -7.35 10.74 -8.14
CA GLY A 30 -8.61 11.30 -7.63
C GLY A 30 -8.62 11.68 -6.14
N GLY A 31 -8.66 12.99 -5.82
CA GLY A 31 -8.86 13.54 -4.46
C GLY A 31 -7.59 14.05 -3.74
N TYR A 32 -7.76 14.46 -2.47
CA TYR A 32 -6.67 14.89 -1.58
C TYR A 32 -5.78 13.68 -1.20
N GLY A 33 -4.73 13.44 -1.99
CA GLY A 33 -3.74 12.38 -1.74
C GLY A 33 -3.33 11.53 -2.94
N ALA A 34 -3.71 11.92 -4.17
CA ALA A 34 -3.49 11.16 -5.41
C ALA A 34 -2.13 10.41 -5.47
N GLY A 35 -2.19 9.11 -5.20
CA GLY A 35 -1.04 8.21 -5.30
C GLY A 35 -0.87 7.70 -6.73
N VAL A 36 0.31 7.13 -7.00
CA VAL A 36 0.62 6.49 -8.28
C VAL A 36 -0.21 5.21 -8.50
N SER A 37 -0.31 4.78 -9.76
CA SER A 37 -0.91 3.49 -10.10
C SER A 37 -0.03 2.34 -9.61
N LEU A 38 -0.59 1.48 -8.76
CA LEU A 38 0.03 0.22 -8.33
C LEU A 38 -0.02 -0.84 -9.45
N ARG A 39 -0.82 -0.63 -10.49
CA ARG A 39 -0.93 -1.57 -11.63
C ARG A 39 0.22 -1.44 -12.63
N THR A 40 0.85 -0.28 -12.70
CA THR A 40 1.96 0.04 -13.60
C THR A 40 3.25 0.26 -12.80
N THR A 41 3.31 -0.29 -11.58
CA THR A 41 4.52 -0.21 -10.76
C THR A 41 5.58 -1.13 -11.32
N GLU A 42 6.82 -0.63 -11.43
CA GLU A 42 7.96 -1.45 -11.82
C GLU A 42 8.62 -2.14 -10.61
N LEU A 43 8.30 -1.71 -9.38
CA LEU A 43 8.88 -2.23 -8.15
C LEU A 43 8.67 -3.73 -8.01
N ASP A 44 9.73 -4.46 -7.66
CA ASP A 44 9.63 -5.86 -7.27
C ASP A 44 9.02 -6.02 -5.87
N ARG A 45 8.89 -7.26 -5.43
CA ARG A 45 8.24 -7.57 -4.15
C ARG A 45 9.01 -6.99 -2.97
N GLU A 46 10.33 -7.07 -2.97
CA GLU A 46 11.19 -6.59 -1.88
C GLU A 46 11.12 -5.06 -1.76
N SER A 47 11.18 -4.38 -2.90
CA SER A 47 10.99 -2.92 -2.98
C SER A 47 9.60 -2.50 -2.49
N ILE A 48 8.56 -3.29 -2.78
CA ILE A 48 7.21 -3.03 -2.27
C ILE A 48 7.14 -3.24 -0.75
N VAL A 49 7.81 -4.26 -0.22
CA VAL A 49 7.92 -4.47 1.24
C VAL A 49 8.63 -3.27 1.89
N GLU A 50 9.76 -2.83 1.33
CA GLU A 50 10.52 -1.70 1.85
C GLU A 50 9.69 -0.42 1.84
N ILE A 51 9.06 -0.06 0.72
CA ILE A 51 8.29 1.19 0.63
C ILE A 51 7.03 1.16 1.53
N ILE A 52 6.41 0.00 1.77
CA ILE A 52 5.34 -0.11 2.78
C ILE A 52 5.92 0.10 4.18
N LYS A 53 7.06 -0.53 4.49
CA LYS A 53 7.71 -0.44 5.80
C LYS A 53 8.16 0.98 6.10
N CYS A 54 8.80 1.63 5.13
CA CYS A 54 9.55 2.86 5.24
C CYS A 54 8.83 4.10 4.67
N GLY A 55 7.69 3.93 3.99
CA GLY A 55 7.04 5.03 3.30
C GLY A 55 7.94 5.62 2.22
N LYS A 56 7.59 6.83 1.77
CA LYS A 56 8.41 7.59 0.82
C LYS A 56 8.65 9.00 1.36
N PRO A 57 9.87 9.30 1.86
CA PRO A 57 10.27 10.65 2.29
C PRO A 57 9.97 11.70 1.21
N GLY A 58 9.64 12.92 1.63
CA GLY A 58 9.22 14.00 0.73
C GLY A 58 7.88 13.76 0.02
N SER A 59 7.05 12.84 0.52
CA SER A 59 5.72 12.57 -0.04
C SER A 59 4.68 12.31 1.05
N GLY A 60 3.41 12.27 0.65
CA GLY A 60 2.31 11.90 1.54
C GLY A 60 2.20 10.41 1.88
N MET A 61 3.12 9.55 1.42
CA MET A 61 3.10 8.12 1.73
C MET A 61 3.84 7.85 3.05
N PRO A 62 3.13 7.48 4.13
CA PRO A 62 3.75 7.30 5.43
C PRO A 62 4.48 5.95 5.55
N TYR A 63 5.35 5.86 6.55
CA TYR A 63 5.89 4.57 6.99
C TYR A 63 4.85 3.83 7.84
N PHE A 64 4.67 2.53 7.57
CA PHE A 64 3.64 1.71 8.22
C PHE A 64 4.21 0.74 9.26
N TYR A 65 5.53 0.65 9.40
CA TYR A 65 6.16 -0.15 10.45
C TYR A 65 6.63 0.74 11.60
N ARG A 66 6.29 0.35 12.84
CA ARG A 66 6.51 1.20 14.03
C ARG A 66 7.98 1.51 14.31
N LYS A 67 8.89 0.64 13.87
CA LYS A 67 10.33 0.78 14.14
C LYS A 67 11.07 1.58 13.07
N SER A 68 10.44 1.84 11.92
CA SER A 68 11.07 2.56 10.79
C SER A 68 11.52 3.95 11.23
N TYR A 69 12.76 4.30 10.90
CA TYR A 69 13.46 5.55 11.24
C TYR A 69 13.67 5.80 12.74
N VAL A 70 13.26 4.90 13.62
CA VAL A 70 13.38 5.05 15.09
C VAL A 70 14.32 4.00 15.67
N LYS A 71 14.08 2.73 15.36
CA LYS A 71 14.91 1.59 15.80
C LYS A 71 15.58 0.87 14.63
N GLU A 72 15.01 1.01 13.44
CA GLU A 72 15.51 0.40 12.22
C GLU A 72 15.65 1.51 11.18
N LYS A 73 16.81 1.54 10.52
CA LYS A 73 17.05 2.45 9.42
C LYS A 73 16.15 2.11 8.23
N CYS A 74 15.80 3.15 7.50
CA CYS A 74 15.07 3.06 6.24
C CYS A 74 15.81 3.94 5.25
N TYR A 75 16.17 3.42 4.07
CA TYR A 75 17.04 4.13 3.13
C TYR A 75 18.33 4.65 3.80
N ASP A 76 18.90 3.83 4.70
CA ASP A 76 20.09 4.12 5.53
C ASP A 76 20.01 5.29 6.53
N THR A 77 18.81 5.85 6.73
CA THR A 77 18.57 7.01 7.62
C THR A 77 17.67 6.71 8.82
N LEU A 78 17.76 7.58 9.82
CA LEU A 78 16.89 7.73 11.00
C LEU A 78 16.19 9.09 10.96
N LEU A 79 15.22 9.32 11.87
CA LEU A 79 14.47 10.59 11.93
C LEU A 79 15.35 11.82 12.19
N GLU A 80 16.48 11.64 12.87
CA GLU A 80 17.47 12.70 13.16
C GLU A 80 18.16 13.20 11.88
N ASP A 81 18.32 12.36 10.86
CA ASP A 81 18.91 12.74 9.57
C ASP A 81 18.00 13.68 8.74
N TYR A 82 16.78 13.95 9.21
CA TYR A 82 15.79 14.81 8.56
C TYR A 82 15.39 16.02 9.41
N GLU A 83 16.20 16.40 10.40
CA GLU A 83 15.91 17.58 11.22
C GLU A 83 16.01 18.87 10.39
N GLY A 84 14.94 19.68 10.42
CA GLY A 84 14.85 20.91 9.62
C GLY A 84 14.52 20.70 8.14
N GLU A 85 14.34 19.46 7.69
CA GLU A 85 14.11 19.12 6.29
C GLU A 85 12.62 18.94 5.97
N ASP A 86 12.16 19.56 4.87
CA ASP A 86 10.78 19.41 4.37
C ASP A 86 10.46 17.99 3.86
N ILE A 87 11.50 17.17 3.66
CA ILE A 87 11.38 15.79 3.17
C ILE A 87 11.21 14.75 4.28
N ARG A 88 11.07 15.18 5.54
CA ARG A 88 10.98 14.29 6.71
C ARG A 88 9.91 13.19 6.53
N PRO A 89 10.25 11.89 6.78
CA PRO A 89 9.29 10.81 6.68
C PRO A 89 8.12 10.98 7.66
N ILE A 90 6.90 10.80 7.16
CA ILE A 90 5.68 10.91 7.99
C ILE A 90 5.23 9.54 8.52
N SER A 91 4.77 9.49 9.77
CA SER A 91 4.29 8.27 10.39
C SER A 91 2.84 7.95 10.02
N SER A 92 2.52 6.67 9.84
CA SER A 92 1.12 6.25 9.70
C SER A 92 0.38 6.31 11.04
N LYS A 93 -0.90 6.68 11.00
CA LYS A 93 -1.80 6.54 12.17
C LYS A 93 -2.11 5.08 12.51
N LYS A 94 -1.83 4.14 11.60
CA LYS A 94 -2.09 2.70 11.76
C LYS A 94 -0.86 1.89 11.36
N PHE A 95 -0.09 1.48 12.36
CA PHE A 95 1.04 0.58 12.16
C PHE A 95 0.58 -0.86 11.91
N ILE A 96 1.39 -1.60 11.16
CA ILE A 96 1.23 -3.01 10.85
C ILE A 96 2.53 -3.78 11.17
N ASN A 97 2.40 -5.08 11.44
CA ASN A 97 3.54 -5.96 11.71
C ASN A 97 4.11 -6.58 10.42
N ASP A 98 5.23 -7.28 10.54
CA ASP A 98 5.92 -7.86 9.38
C ASP A 98 5.03 -8.80 8.58
N ARG A 99 4.25 -9.67 9.22
CA ARG A 99 3.29 -10.56 8.53
C ARG A 99 2.27 -9.78 7.70
N GLN A 100 1.75 -8.67 8.22
CA GLN A 100 0.82 -7.81 7.51
C GLN A 100 1.48 -7.08 6.34
N ILE A 101 2.73 -6.63 6.50
CA ILE A 101 3.51 -5.99 5.43
C ILE A 101 3.71 -6.98 4.28
N GLN A 102 4.14 -8.21 4.59
CA GLN A 102 4.33 -9.26 3.59
C GLN A 102 3.03 -9.58 2.85
N ALA A 103 1.93 -9.78 3.57
CA ALA A 103 0.62 -10.04 2.95
C ALA A 103 0.12 -8.89 2.08
N LEU A 104 0.39 -7.64 2.49
CA LEU A 104 0.04 -6.46 1.70
C LEU A 104 0.86 -6.38 0.40
N ALA A 105 2.16 -6.66 0.48
CA ALA A 105 3.04 -6.70 -0.68
C ALA A 105 2.61 -7.80 -1.67
N ASP A 106 2.32 -9.00 -1.17
CA ASP A 106 1.81 -10.11 -1.99
C ASP A 106 0.48 -9.76 -2.66
N PHE A 107 -0.43 -9.13 -1.92
CA PHE A 107 -1.69 -8.65 -2.48
C PHE A 107 -1.48 -7.67 -3.64
N ILE A 108 -0.58 -6.69 -3.49
CA ILE A 108 -0.28 -5.70 -4.55
C ILE A 108 0.34 -6.38 -5.78
N ILE A 109 1.35 -7.22 -5.58
CA ILE A 109 2.02 -7.93 -6.68
C ILE A 109 1.05 -8.82 -7.45
N ILE A 110 0.25 -9.61 -6.74
CA ILE A 110 -0.62 -10.63 -7.36
C ILE A 110 -1.83 -9.98 -8.07
N ASN A 111 -2.41 -8.91 -7.49
CA ASN A 111 -3.71 -8.40 -7.91
C ASN A 111 -3.64 -7.05 -8.65
N PHE A 112 -2.56 -6.29 -8.49
CA PHE A 112 -2.39 -5.00 -9.17
C PHE A 112 -1.31 -5.04 -10.24
N LYS A 113 -0.05 -5.35 -9.89
CA LYS A 113 1.09 -5.21 -10.80
C LYS A 113 0.83 -5.97 -12.12
N ASN A 114 0.82 -5.22 -13.23
CA ASN A 114 0.59 -5.73 -14.58
C ASN A 114 -0.73 -6.49 -14.76
N LYS A 115 -1.73 -6.27 -13.90
CA LYS A 115 -3.07 -6.85 -14.01
C LYS A 115 -4.05 -5.85 -14.55
N LYS A 116 -4.92 -6.29 -15.46
CA LYS A 116 -6.12 -5.55 -15.87
C LYS A 116 -7.15 -5.55 -14.72
N LEU A 117 -7.95 -4.50 -14.65
CA LEU A 117 -9.11 -4.47 -13.75
C LEU A 117 -10.20 -5.37 -14.33
N THR A 118 -10.73 -6.29 -13.54
CA THR A 118 -11.78 -7.24 -13.94
C THR A 118 -12.95 -7.18 -12.97
N LYS A 119 -14.13 -7.59 -13.44
CA LYS A 119 -15.33 -7.74 -12.60
C LYS A 119 -15.11 -8.76 -11.47
N ASP A 120 -14.45 -9.89 -11.76
CA ASP A 120 -14.09 -10.91 -10.76
C ASP A 120 -13.24 -10.34 -9.61
N TYR A 121 -12.22 -9.52 -9.90
CA TYR A 121 -11.44 -8.84 -8.85
C TYR A 121 -12.33 -7.92 -8.01
N CYS A 122 -13.22 -7.15 -8.67
CA CYS A 122 -14.11 -6.24 -7.98
C CYS A 122 -15.05 -6.97 -7.01
N GLU A 123 -15.65 -8.07 -7.45
CA GLU A 123 -16.56 -8.87 -6.64
C GLU A 123 -15.83 -9.59 -5.50
N LYS A 124 -14.56 -9.98 -5.69
CA LYS A 124 -13.72 -10.48 -4.60
C LYS A 124 -13.37 -9.39 -3.58
N PHE A 125 -13.20 -8.14 -4.01
CA PHE A 125 -12.80 -7.02 -3.16
C PHE A 125 -13.96 -6.44 -2.32
N PHE A 126 -15.15 -6.36 -2.91
CA PHE A 126 -16.36 -5.85 -2.25
C PHE A 126 -17.27 -7.00 -1.81
N GLU A 127 -17.90 -7.66 -2.77
CA GLU A 127 -18.75 -8.85 -2.67
C GLU A 127 -19.41 -9.09 -4.05
N VAL A 128 -19.91 -10.31 -4.27
CA VAL A 128 -20.64 -10.65 -5.50
C VAL A 128 -21.89 -9.78 -5.63
N GLY A 129 -22.12 -9.19 -6.80
CA GLY A 129 -23.28 -8.33 -7.05
C GLY A 129 -23.17 -6.89 -6.54
N SER A 130 -22.01 -6.48 -6.00
CA SER A 130 -21.80 -5.09 -5.59
C SER A 130 -22.02 -4.11 -6.74
N LYS A 131 -22.78 -3.03 -6.50
CA LYS A 131 -23.10 -1.99 -7.50
C LYS A 131 -21.87 -1.31 -8.10
N VAL A 132 -20.74 -1.30 -7.40
CA VAL A 132 -19.47 -0.76 -7.91
C VAL A 132 -18.95 -1.62 -9.07
N CYS A 133 -19.22 -2.91 -9.04
CA CYS A 133 -18.74 -3.89 -10.01
C CYS A 133 -19.61 -4.01 -11.26
N SER A 134 -20.85 -3.51 -11.25
CA SER A 134 -21.74 -3.55 -12.42
C SER A 134 -21.32 -2.60 -13.53
N LYS A 135 -20.43 -1.65 -13.24
CA LYS A 135 -19.90 -0.65 -14.17
C LYS A 135 -18.56 -1.07 -14.80
N LEU A 136 -18.13 -2.32 -14.58
CA LEU A 136 -16.92 -2.93 -15.13
C LEU A 136 -17.28 -4.07 -16.09
#